data_AF-A0A9W6SFM0-F1
#
_entry.id   AF-A0A9W6SFM0-F1
#
_cell.length_a   1.000
_cell.length_b   1.000
_cell.length_c   1.000
_cell.angle_alpha   90.00
_cell.angle_beta   90.00
_cell.angle_gamma   90.00
#
_symmetry.space_group_name_H-M   'P 1'
#
loop_
_entity.id
_entity.type
_entity.pdbx_description
1 polymer ?
#
loop_
_entity_poly.entity_id
_entity_poly.type
_entity_poly.pdbx_seq_one_letter_code
_entity_poly.pdbx_strand_id
1 'polypeptide(L)' 'MKYRLIDAEKAHHGVSLLARVVGVSRQGYYVWKARGPSRRARQDAALTETIVKIHARSRHT' A
#
# COMPACT_ATOMS: atom_id res chain seq x y z
N MET A 1 5.79 -4.75 0.65
CA MET A 1 5.12 -4.62 -0.68
C MET A 1 3.94 -5.58 -0.86
N LYS A 2 4.04 -6.88 -0.53
CA LYS A 2 2.96 -7.88 -0.74
C LYS A 2 1.56 -7.50 -0.22
N TYR A 3 1.45 -7.04 1.03
CA TYR A 3 0.14 -6.67 1.60
C TYR A 3 -0.51 -5.43 0.96
N ARG A 4 0.27 -4.50 0.39
CA ARG A 4 -0.28 -3.34 -0.33
C ARG A 4 -0.97 -3.76 -1.63
N LEU A 5 -0.41 -4.76 -2.33
CA LEU A 5 -1.06 -5.32 -3.52
C LEU A 5 -2.39 -5.96 -3.17
N ILE A 6 -2.44 -6.75 -2.08
CA ILE A 6 -3.70 -7.31 -1.57
C ILE A 6 -4.69 -6.17 -1.25
N ASP A 7 -4.23 -5.08 -0.63
CA ASP A 7 -5.12 -3.99 -0.23
C ASP A 7 -5.68 -3.17 -1.40
N ALA A 8 -4.92 -3.05 -2.49
CA ALA A 8 -5.33 -2.41 -3.73
C ALA A 8 -6.35 -3.27 -4.50
N GLU A 9 -6.10 -4.58 -4.60
CA GLU A 9 -6.91 -5.49 -5.43
C GLU A 9 -8.08 -6.14 -4.71
N LYS A 10 -8.22 -5.97 -3.38
CA LYS A 10 -9.29 -6.60 -2.57
C LYS A 10 -10.72 -6.24 -3.02
N ALA A 11 -10.88 -5.14 -3.76
CA ALA A 11 -12.17 -4.72 -4.30
C ALA A 11 -12.60 -5.58 -5.50
N HIS A 12 -11.63 -6.14 -6.22
CA HIS A 12 -11.85 -6.94 -7.43
C HIS A 12 -11.73 -8.44 -7.16
N HIS A 13 -10.95 -8.83 -6.15
CA HIS A 13 -10.64 -10.23 -5.85
C HIS A 13 -10.72 -10.55 -4.36
N GLY A 14 -11.08 -11.80 -4.04
CA GLY A 14 -11.10 -12.27 -2.66
C GLY A 14 -9.71 -12.26 -2.02
N VAL A 15 -9.62 -11.73 -0.79
CA VAL A 15 -8.35 -11.62 -0.04
C VAL A 15 -7.63 -12.96 0.08
N SER A 16 -8.36 -14.08 0.22
CA SER A 16 -7.78 -15.42 0.29
C SER A 16 -7.03 -15.81 -0.99
N LEU A 17 -7.56 -15.43 -2.17
CA LEU A 17 -6.94 -15.68 -3.45
C LEU A 17 -5.67 -14.83 -3.59
N LEU A 18 -5.78 -13.52 -3.33
CA LEU A 18 -4.66 -12.59 -3.41
C LEU A 18 -3.52 -13.00 -2.46
N ALA A 19 -3.87 -13.42 -1.23
CA ALA A 19 -2.90 -13.91 -0.25
C ALA A 19 -2.15 -15.16 -0.74
N ARG A 20 -2.86 -16.09 -1.40
CA ARG A 20 -2.24 -17.26 -2.02
C ARG A 20 -1.30 -16.87 -3.17
N VAL A 21 -1.74 -15.96 -4.04
CA VAL A 21 -0.95 -15.49 -5.20
C VAL A 21 0.37 -14.86 -4.78
N VAL A 22 0.38 -14.04 -3.72
CA VAL A 22 1.61 -13.40 -3.24
C VAL A 22 2.39 -14.23 -2.19
N GLY A 23 1.88 -15.41 -1.83
CA GLY A 23 2.50 -16.31 -0.86
C GLY A 23 2.54 -15.75 0.57
N VAL A 24 1.42 -15.23 1.07
CA VAL A 24 1.25 -14.79 2.47
C VAL A 24 0.00 -15.41 3.09
N SER A 25 -0.10 -15.41 4.41
CA SER A 25 -1.32 -15.83 5.09
C SER A 25 -2.38 -14.73 5.06
N ARG A 26 -3.64 -15.14 4.92
CA ARG A 26 -4.80 -14.22 5.03
C ARG A 26 -4.85 -13.54 6.39
N GLN A 27 -4.55 -14.26 7.47
CA GLN A 27 -4.49 -13.69 8.81
C GLN A 27 -3.39 -12.61 8.90
N GLY A 28 -2.23 -12.84 8.28
CA GLY A 28 -1.14 -11.86 8.21
C GLY A 28 -1.57 -10.55 7.53
N TYR A 29 -2.41 -10.61 6.49
CA TYR A 29 -2.99 -9.43 5.87
C TYR A 29 -3.88 -8.64 6.84
N TYR A 30 -4.81 -9.30 7.55
CA TYR A 30 -5.71 -8.60 8.47
C TYR A 30 -4.96 -8.03 9.69
N VAL A 31 -3.94 -8.73 10.19
CA VAL A 31 -3.05 -8.23 11.24
C VAL A 31 -2.26 -7.01 10.73
N TRP A 32 -1.72 -7.08 9.52
CA TRP A 32 -1.03 -5.94 8.89
C TRP A 32 -1.97 -4.74 8.73
N LYS A 33 -3.22 -4.97 8.31
CA LYS A 33 -4.25 -3.93 8.18
C LYS A 33 -4.63 -3.32 9.53
N ALA A 34 -4.76 -4.15 10.57
CA ALA A 34 -5.12 -3.70 11.92
C ALA A 34 -3.99 -2.95 12.64
N ARG A 35 -2.72 -3.29 12.36
CA ARG A 35 -1.54 -2.63 12.97
C ARG A 35 -1.39 -1.15 12.57
N GLY A 36 -2.15 -0.68 11.58
CA GLY A 36 -2.04 0.67 11.04
C GLY A 36 -0.69 0.90 10.33
N PRO A 37 -0.53 2.02 9.62
CA PRO A 37 0.72 2.34 8.95
C PRO A 37 1.80 2.58 10.01
N SER A 38 2.93 1.87 9.88
CA SER A 38 4.13 2.11 10.67
C SER A 38 4.63 3.54 10.47
N ARG A 39 5.40 4.07 11.44
CA ARG A 39 5.97 5.42 11.36
C ARG A 39 6.71 5.67 10.03
N ARG A 40 7.44 4.66 9.52
CA ARG A 40 8.10 4.72 8.21
C ARG A 40 7.11 4.78 7.04
N ALA A 41 6.05 3.97 7.05
CA ALA A 41 5.05 4.02 5.99
C ALA A 41 4.30 5.37 5.90
N ARG A 42 4.11 6.05 7.05
CA ARG A 42 3.56 7.41 7.09
C ARG A 42 4.54 8.43 6.50
N GLN A 43 5.83 8.31 6.84
CA GLN A 43 6.88 9.17 6.29
C GLN A 43 7.03 8.99 4.78
N ASP A 44 7.00 7.75 4.28
CA ASP A 44 7.08 7.46 2.85
C ASP A 44 5.86 8.04 2.09
N ALA A 45 4.66 7.96 2.68
CA ALA A 45 3.47 8.56 2.09
C ALA A 45 3.56 10.09 2.02
N ALA A 46 4.01 10.73 3.09
CA ALA A 46 4.25 12.18 3.12
C ALA A 46 5.32 12.59 2.10
N LEU A 47 6.42 11.83 2.02
CA LEU A 47 7.49 12.07 1.04
C LEU A 47 6.98 11.91 -0.40
N THR A 48 6.18 10.88 -0.65
CA THR A 48 5.56 10.66 -1.97
C THR A 48 4.67 11.83 -2.36
N GLU A 49 3.86 12.33 -1.42
CA GLU A 49 3.01 13.50 -1.65
C GLU A 49 3.84 14.76 -1.97
N THR A 50 4.95 14.98 -1.25
CA THR A 50 5.89 16.07 -1.54
C THR A 50 6.49 15.94 -2.93
N ILE A 51 6.95 14.74 -3.32
CA ILE A 51 7.52 14.49 -4.65
C ILE A 51 6.48 14.76 -5.74
N VAL A 52 5.24 14.31 -5.57
CA VAL A 52 4.15 14.56 -6.53
C VAL A 52 3.89 16.06 -6.68
N LYS A 53 3.85 16.82 -5.58
CA LYS A 53 3.67 18.28 -5.61
C LYS A 53 4.82 18.99 -6.34
N ILE A 54 6.07 18.59 -6.08
CA ILE A 54 7.24 19.14 -6.76
C ILE A 54 7.19 18.84 -8.26
N HIS A 55 6.89 17.59 -8.64
CA HIS A 55 6.78 17.19 -10.05
C HIS A 55 5.64 17.89 -10.77
N ALA A 56 4.49 18.11 -10.11
CA ALA A 56 3.38 18.87 -10.68
C ALA A 56 3.79 20.33 -10.94
N ARG A 57 4.54 20.95 -10.01
CA ARG A 57 5.05 22.31 -10.15
C ARG A 57 6.12 22.44 -11.24
N SER A 58 6.98 21.43 -11.38
CA SER A 58 8.08 21.44 -12.36
C SER A 58 7.64 21.17 -13.80
N ARG A 59 6.43 20.62 -14.04
CA ARG A 59 5.88 20.37 -15.38
C ARG A 59 5.09 21.56 -15.96
N HIS A 60 5.12 22.70 -15.27
CA HIS A 60 4.49 23.97 -15.71
C HIS A 60 5.53 25.04 -16.10
N THR A 61 6.74 24.60 -16.44
CA THR A 61 7.79 25.35 -17.15
C THR A 61 8.30 24.49 -18.28
#